data_AF-Q7P3L5-F1
#
_entry.id   AF-Q7P3L5-F1
#
_cell.length_a   1.000
_cell.length_b   1.000
_cell.length_c   1.000
_cell.angle_alpha   90.00
_cell.angle_beta   90.00
_cell.angle_gamma   90.00
#
_symmetry.space_group_name_H-M   'P 1'
#
loop_
_entity.id
_entity.type
_entity.pdbx_description
1 polymer ?
#
loop_
_entity_poly.entity_id
_entity_poly.type
_entity_poly.pdbx_seq_one_letter_code
_entity_poly.pdbx_strand_id
1 'polypeptide(L)'
;MELDYKSGWSLQDRKDRIIYTLLSKNIFTPHVLKEQAKIFTNGEIEVIEDYGNYSFTIKFTSVVGIPQNLDNFKNFIHINKPAHLNFSIEFRYNTHNQVAYLLHNSLKAKKHKEIYDTRLYNDSDVAGKYHKHIELSSMKHTSLKTIKNRNIYDERR
;
A
#
# COMPACT_ATOMS: atom_id res chain seq x y z
N MET A 1 -3.59 21.35 22.52
CA MET A 1 -4.62 20.39 22.08
C MET A 1 -4.49 19.19 22.99
N GLU A 2 -5.49 18.92 23.82
CA GLU A 2 -5.46 17.75 24.72
C GLU A 2 -5.90 16.50 23.96
N LEU A 3 -5.32 15.36 24.32
CA LEU A 3 -5.64 14.08 23.70
C LEU A 3 -6.63 13.35 24.60
N ASP A 4 -7.81 13.01 24.08
CA ASP A 4 -8.90 12.38 24.83
C ASP A 4 -8.47 11.10 25.54
N TYR A 5 -8.44 11.09 26.87
CA TYR A 5 -8.12 9.89 27.63
C TYR A 5 -9.25 8.86 27.53
N LYS A 6 -8.92 7.62 27.15
CA LYS A 6 -9.83 6.47 27.23
C LYS A 6 -9.32 5.46 28.26
N SER A 7 -10.20 5.07 29.18
CA SER A 7 -10.01 3.94 30.09
C SER A 7 -10.05 2.63 29.28
N GLY A 8 -8.98 1.82 29.32
CA GLY A 8 -8.88 0.54 28.61
C GLY A 8 -7.75 0.41 27.59
N TRP A 9 -6.84 1.38 27.50
CA TRP A 9 -5.72 1.32 26.57
C TRP A 9 -4.65 0.30 26.93
N SER A 10 -4.13 -0.38 25.91
CA SER A 10 -2.99 -1.27 26.07
C SER A 10 -1.73 -0.47 26.42
N LEU A 11 -0.69 -1.16 26.93
CA LEU A 11 0.60 -0.51 27.16
C LEU A 11 1.18 0.10 25.87
N GLN A 12 0.93 -0.54 24.73
CA GLN A 12 1.40 -0.04 23.44
C GLN A 12 0.68 1.25 23.05
N ASP A 13 -0.64 1.30 23.17
CA ASP A 13 -1.42 2.51 22.87
C ASP A 13 -0.98 3.71 23.73
N ARG A 14 -0.63 3.45 25.00
CA ARG A 14 -0.11 4.46 25.92
C ARG A 14 1.27 4.99 25.48
N LYS A 15 2.17 4.11 25.04
CA LYS A 15 3.48 4.50 24.50
C LYS A 15 3.31 5.30 23.21
N ASP A 16 2.46 4.82 22.31
CA ASP A 16 2.16 5.47 21.03
C ASP A 16 1.59 6.88 21.25
N ARG A 17 0.75 7.08 22.27
CA ARG A 17 0.27 8.42 22.64
C ARG A 17 1.39 9.36 23.12
N ILE A 18 2.33 8.88 23.93
CA ILE A 18 3.45 9.71 24.40
C ILE A 18 4.30 10.15 23.20
N ILE A 19 4.64 9.19 22.34
CA ILE A 19 5.38 9.42 21.09
C ILE A 19 4.64 10.45 20.23
N TYR A 20 3.34 10.23 20.00
CA TYR A 20 2.45 11.14 19.30
C TYR A 20 2.53 12.58 19.84
N THR A 21 2.48 12.74 21.17
CA THR A 21 2.44 14.06 21.82
C THR A 21 3.77 14.80 21.64
N LEU A 22 4.89 14.09 21.77
CA LEU A 22 6.23 14.65 21.56
C LEU A 22 6.42 15.12 20.12
N LEU A 23 5.96 14.31 19.16
CA LEU A 23 6.12 14.57 17.74
C LEU A 23 5.18 15.64 17.20
N SER A 24 4.03 15.85 17.85
CA SER A 24 3.07 16.88 17.45
C SER A 24 3.60 18.32 17.52
N LYS A 25 4.75 18.52 18.17
CA LYS A 25 5.45 19.80 18.21
C LYS A 25 6.23 20.11 16.92
N ASN A 26 6.44 19.12 16.06
CA ASN A 26 7.15 19.29 14.80
C ASN A 26 6.23 19.89 13.73
N ILE A 27 6.83 20.60 12.78
CA ILE A 27 6.10 21.17 11.65
C ILE A 27 5.56 20.03 10.77
N PHE A 28 4.29 20.13 10.39
CA PHE A 28 3.65 19.17 9.49
C PHE A 28 4.24 19.29 8.08
N THR A 29 5.14 18.37 7.73
CA THR A 29 5.83 18.32 6.43
C THR A 29 5.77 16.91 5.84
N PRO A 30 5.93 16.76 4.51
CA PRO A 30 6.00 15.44 3.87
C PRO A 30 7.10 14.54 4.46
N HIS A 31 8.24 15.12 4.84
CA HIS A 31 9.33 14.37 5.47
C HIS A 31 8.93 13.83 6.84
N VAL A 32 8.31 14.66 7.69
CA VAL A 32 7.81 14.22 9.00
C VAL A 32 6.75 13.13 8.82
N LEU A 33 5.84 13.25 7.85
CA LEU A 33 4.86 12.21 7.55
C LEU A 33 5.52 10.87 7.21
N LYS A 34 6.57 10.88 6.37
CA LYS A 34 7.30 9.66 6.00
C LYS A 34 7.93 8.97 7.21
N GLU A 35 8.56 9.73 8.09
CA GLU A 35 9.15 9.20 9.32
C GLU A 35 8.09 8.67 10.29
N GLN A 36 6.96 9.38 10.41
CA GLN A 36 5.85 8.91 11.25
C GLN A 36 5.20 7.64 10.72
N ALA A 37 5.03 7.51 9.40
CA ALA A 37 4.52 6.28 8.82
C ALA A 37 5.41 5.09 9.18
N LYS A 38 6.74 5.24 9.13
CA LYS A 38 7.67 4.17 9.55
C LYS A 38 7.45 3.78 11.00
N ILE A 39 7.31 4.76 11.91
CA ILE A 39 7.14 4.50 13.35
C ILE A 39 5.82 3.80 13.66
N PHE A 40 4.71 4.31 13.12
CA PHE A 40 3.39 3.77 13.44
C PHE A 40 3.10 2.45 12.71
N THR A 41 3.43 2.38 11.42
CA THR A 41 2.97 1.30 10.55
C THR A 41 4.04 0.30 10.13
N ASN A 42 5.32 0.56 10.49
CA ASN A 42 6.48 -0.11 9.90
C ASN A 42 6.48 -0.07 8.36
N GLY A 43 5.84 0.96 7.81
CA GLY A 43 5.63 1.15 6.38
C GLY A 43 6.32 2.40 5.86
N GLU A 44 6.81 2.31 4.62
CA GLU A 44 7.28 3.46 3.87
C GLU A 44 6.13 4.00 3.03
N ILE A 45 6.05 5.32 2.97
CA ILE A 45 5.02 6.04 2.23
C ILE A 45 5.63 7.03 1.26
N GLU A 46 4.89 7.30 0.21
CA GLU A 46 5.05 8.45 -0.66
C GLU A 46 3.94 9.46 -0.35
N VAL A 47 4.28 10.75 -0.33
CA VAL A 47 3.33 11.84 -0.09
C VAL A 47 3.28 12.66 -1.36
N ILE A 48 2.10 12.74 -1.97
CA ILE A 48 1.85 13.52 -3.17
C ILE A 48 0.98 14.70 -2.78
N GLU A 49 1.52 15.90 -2.91
CA GLU A 49 0.84 17.15 -2.58
C GLU A 49 0.09 17.66 -3.82
N ASP A 50 -1.20 17.94 -3.67
CA ASP A 50 -2.04 18.58 -4.66
C ASP A 50 -2.45 19.96 -4.14
N TYR A 51 -1.63 20.95 -4.49
CA TYR A 51 -1.84 22.34 -4.07
C TYR A 51 -3.13 22.94 -4.64
N GLY A 52 -3.60 22.50 -5.81
CA GLY A 52 -4.80 23.03 -6.45
C GLY A 52 -6.07 22.69 -5.67
N ASN A 53 -6.12 21.49 -5.11
CA ASN A 53 -7.26 21.01 -4.33
C ASN A 53 -7.06 21.13 -2.80
N TYR A 54 -6.00 21.81 -2.36
CA TYR A 54 -5.60 21.89 -0.94
C TYR A 54 -5.61 20.51 -0.27
N SER A 55 -5.01 19.52 -0.93
CA SER A 55 -5.04 18.14 -0.45
C SER A 55 -3.72 17.43 -0.66
N PHE A 56 -3.53 16.32 0.05
CA PHE A 56 -2.40 15.45 -0.17
C PHE A 56 -2.81 13.98 -0.09
N THR A 57 -2.13 13.16 -0.87
CA THR A 57 -2.37 11.71 -0.93
C THR A 57 -1.18 10.98 -0.33
N ILE A 58 -1.44 10.10 0.62
CA ILE A 58 -0.45 9.22 1.23
C ILE A 58 -0.55 7.85 0.55
N LYS A 59 0.51 7.45 -0.16
CA LYS A 59 0.59 6.15 -0.84
C LYS A 59 1.53 5.23 -0.10
N PHE A 60 1.05 4.06 0.34
CA PHE A 60 1.90 3.04 0.94
C PHE A 60 2.69 2.29 -0.14
N THR A 61 4.03 2.36 -0.08
CA THR A 61 4.92 1.77 -1.08
C THR A 61 5.56 0.46 -0.62
N SER A 62 5.83 0.30 0.68
CA SER A 62 6.45 -0.92 1.19
C SER A 62 5.43 -2.00 1.57
N VAL A 63 4.29 -1.59 2.13
CA VAL A 63 3.24 -2.48 2.64
C VAL A 63 2.24 -2.81 1.52
N VAL A 64 1.78 -4.06 1.49
CA VAL A 64 0.62 -4.49 0.69
C VAL A 64 -0.51 -4.79 1.67
N GLY A 65 -1.72 -4.33 1.39
CA GLY A 65 -2.85 -4.43 2.29
C GLY A 65 -2.91 -3.29 3.32
N ILE A 66 -3.65 -3.54 4.39
CA ILE A 66 -3.86 -2.57 5.47
C ILE A 66 -2.67 -2.65 6.45
N PRO A 67 -1.92 -1.56 6.65
CA PRO A 67 -0.82 -1.54 7.59
C PRO A 67 -1.30 -1.71 9.03
N GLN A 68 -0.40 -2.22 9.89
CA GLN A 68 -0.65 -2.27 11.32
C GLN A 68 -0.75 -0.85 11.89
N ASN A 69 -1.52 -0.69 12.97
CA ASN A 69 -1.65 0.57 13.71
C ASN A 69 -2.08 1.79 12.86
N LEU A 70 -2.82 1.56 11.77
CA LEU A 70 -3.30 2.60 10.87
C LEU A 70 -4.16 3.65 11.58
N ASP A 71 -4.94 3.25 12.59
CA ASP A 71 -5.84 4.16 13.30
C ASP A 71 -5.06 5.23 14.09
N ASN A 72 -3.97 4.83 14.75
CA ASN A 72 -3.09 5.79 15.43
C ASN A 72 -2.37 6.71 14.44
N PHE A 73 -1.97 6.20 13.28
CA PHE A 73 -1.40 7.03 12.21
C PHE A 73 -2.41 8.05 11.65
N LYS A 74 -3.66 7.64 11.41
CA LYS A 74 -4.75 8.54 11.00
C LYS A 74 -5.02 9.62 12.05
N ASN A 75 -5.12 9.22 13.32
CA ASN A 75 -5.28 10.16 14.43
C ASN A 75 -4.12 11.15 14.48
N PHE A 76 -2.89 10.68 14.21
CA PHE A 76 -1.74 11.55 14.15
C PHE A 76 -1.89 12.65 13.09
N ILE A 77 -2.31 12.26 11.89
CA ILE A 77 -2.53 13.19 10.78
C ILE A 77 -3.66 14.18 11.11
N HIS A 78 -4.78 13.70 11.64
CA HIS A 78 -5.94 14.53 11.95
C HIS A 78 -5.60 15.69 12.90
N ILE A 79 -4.72 15.45 13.86
CA ILE A 79 -4.37 16.47 14.85
C ILE A 79 -3.30 17.43 14.30
N ASN A 80 -2.31 16.91 13.57
CA ASN A 80 -1.17 17.71 13.15
C ASN A 80 -1.38 18.42 11.81
N LYS A 81 -2.29 17.93 10.95
CA LYS A 81 -2.53 18.57 9.67
C LYS A 81 -3.15 19.96 9.90
N PRO A 82 -2.79 20.95 9.06
CA PRO A 82 -3.54 22.20 8.98
C PRO A 82 -5.02 21.95 8.67
N ALA A 83 -5.90 22.78 9.24
CA ALA A 83 -7.35 22.62 9.08
C ALA A 83 -7.79 22.65 7.61
N HIS A 84 -7.14 23.49 6.79
CA HIS A 84 -7.49 23.71 5.38
C HIS A 84 -7.02 22.59 4.43
N LEU A 85 -6.18 21.66 4.86
CA LEU A 85 -5.69 20.59 4.00
C LEU A 85 -6.55 19.34 4.12
N ASN A 86 -7.00 18.75 3.02
CA ASN A 86 -7.61 17.43 3.05
C ASN A 86 -6.56 16.32 2.83
N PHE A 87 -6.87 15.08 3.23
CA PHE A 87 -5.97 13.96 2.94
C PHE A 87 -6.71 12.70 2.51
N SER A 88 -6.05 11.91 1.69
CA SER A 88 -6.47 10.57 1.31
C SER A 88 -5.33 9.58 1.57
N ILE A 89 -5.68 8.32 1.81
CA ILE A 89 -4.70 7.24 1.96
C ILE A 89 -4.99 6.20 0.89
N GLU A 90 -3.99 5.91 0.06
CA GLU A 90 -4.04 4.85 -0.92
C GLU A 90 -3.23 3.64 -0.44
N PHE A 91 -3.86 2.48 -0.51
CA PHE A 91 -3.24 1.20 -0.22
C PHE A 91 -2.97 0.45 -1.51
N ARG A 92 -1.87 -0.29 -1.52
CA ARG A 92 -1.57 -1.23 -2.58
C ARG A 92 -2.11 -2.61 -2.20
N TYR A 93 -2.85 -3.24 -3.11
CA TYR A 93 -3.28 -4.63 -3.01
C TYR A 93 -2.74 -5.43 -4.19
N ASN A 94 -2.62 -6.74 -4.02
CA ASN A 94 -2.27 -7.63 -5.13
C ASN A 94 -3.50 -7.83 -6.02
N THR A 95 -3.35 -7.58 -7.31
CA THR A 95 -4.40 -7.85 -8.30
C THR A 95 -4.34 -9.30 -8.77
N HIS A 96 -5.47 -9.83 -9.25
CA HIS A 96 -5.53 -11.20 -9.76
C HIS A 96 -4.51 -11.44 -10.89
N ASN A 97 -4.30 -10.45 -11.76
CA ASN A 97 -3.35 -10.55 -12.87
C ASN A 97 -1.90 -10.68 -12.41
N GLN A 98 -1.53 -10.02 -11.31
CA GLN A 98 -0.18 -10.10 -10.75
C GLN A 98 0.04 -11.42 -10.00
N VAL A 99 -0.97 -11.87 -9.23
CA VAL A 99 -0.89 -13.11 -8.46
C VAL A 99 -0.79 -14.33 -9.38
N ALA A 100 -1.52 -14.34 -10.49
CA ALA A 100 -1.62 -15.51 -11.34
C ALA A 100 -0.34 -15.77 -12.19
N TYR A 101 0.63 -14.84 -12.18
CA TYR A 101 2.00 -15.09 -12.64
C TYR A 101 2.81 -15.96 -11.66
N LEU A 102 2.46 -15.97 -10.37
CA LEU A 102 3.17 -16.72 -9.35
C LEU A 102 2.87 -18.22 -9.44
N LEU A 103 3.82 -19.04 -8.98
CA LEU A 103 3.65 -20.49 -8.98
C LEU A 103 2.51 -20.91 -8.05
N HIS A 104 1.61 -21.73 -8.58
CA HIS A 104 0.45 -22.26 -7.84
C HIS A 104 0.87 -22.97 -6.54
N ASN A 105 2.00 -23.69 -6.55
CA ASN A 105 2.51 -24.36 -5.35
C ASN A 105 2.87 -23.37 -4.22
N SER A 106 3.41 -22.20 -4.56
CA SER A 106 3.74 -21.15 -3.59
C SER A 106 2.49 -20.48 -3.02
N LEU A 107 1.46 -20.29 -3.87
CA LEU A 107 0.18 -19.71 -3.46
C LEU A 107 -0.66 -20.65 -2.61
N LYS A 108 -0.62 -21.96 -2.90
CA LYS A 108 -1.37 -22.99 -2.17
C LYS A 108 -1.04 -23.02 -0.67
N ALA A 109 0.16 -22.60 -0.28
CA ALA A 109 0.58 -22.54 1.13
C ALA A 109 -0.01 -21.34 1.89
N LYS A 110 -0.53 -20.32 1.20
CA LYS A 110 -1.06 -19.09 1.78
C LYS A 110 -2.58 -19.13 1.87
N LYS A 111 -3.14 -18.45 2.86
CA LYS A 111 -4.59 -18.24 2.95
C LYS A 111 -5.03 -17.22 1.92
N HIS A 112 -6.31 -17.28 1.51
CA HIS A 112 -6.88 -16.34 0.54
C HIS A 112 -6.60 -14.89 0.94
N LYS A 113 -6.87 -14.49 2.19
CA LYS A 113 -6.59 -13.12 2.68
C LYS A 113 -5.12 -12.72 2.53
N GLU A 114 -4.19 -13.62 2.85
CA GLU A 114 -2.76 -13.35 2.77
C GLU A 114 -2.31 -13.12 1.32
N ILE A 115 -2.99 -13.71 0.35
CA ILE A 115 -2.68 -13.50 -1.07
C ILE A 115 -2.98 -12.06 -1.50
N TYR A 116 -4.02 -11.42 -0.96
CA TYR A 116 -4.35 -10.03 -1.31
C TYR A 116 -3.59 -9.00 -0.47
N ASP A 117 -3.37 -9.32 0.81
CA ASP A 117 -2.94 -8.37 1.83
C ASP A 117 -1.47 -8.56 2.26
N THR A 118 -0.67 -9.37 1.56
CA THR A 118 0.76 -9.53 1.89
C THR A 118 1.63 -9.29 0.68
N ARG A 119 2.86 -8.85 0.92
CA ARG A 119 3.83 -8.71 -0.17
C ARG A 119 4.28 -10.09 -0.64
N LEU A 120 3.96 -10.42 -1.89
CA LEU A 120 4.25 -11.74 -2.48
C LEU A 120 5.48 -11.73 -3.40
N TYR A 121 5.85 -10.57 -3.93
CA TYR A 121 6.91 -10.41 -4.93
C TYR A 121 7.54 -9.02 -4.81
N ASN A 122 8.73 -8.85 -5.39
CA ASN A 122 9.29 -7.52 -5.62
C ASN A 122 8.70 -6.93 -6.89
N ASP A 123 8.55 -5.61 -6.93
CA ASP A 123 7.89 -4.94 -8.05
C ASP A 123 8.67 -5.14 -9.37
N SER A 124 9.99 -5.32 -9.29
CA SER A 124 10.86 -5.69 -10.41
C SER A 124 10.53 -7.06 -11.02
N ASP A 125 10.04 -8.01 -10.22
CA ASP A 125 9.87 -9.40 -10.63
C ASP A 125 8.64 -9.58 -11.52
N VAL A 126 7.65 -8.70 -11.36
CA VAL A 126 6.35 -8.70 -12.04
C VAL A 126 6.23 -7.55 -13.05
N ALA A 127 7.17 -6.60 -13.09
CA ALA A 127 7.17 -5.52 -14.07
C ALA A 127 7.15 -6.08 -15.50
N GLY A 128 6.11 -5.74 -16.27
CA GLY A 128 5.90 -6.22 -17.65
C GLY A 128 5.43 -7.68 -17.77
N LYS A 129 5.21 -8.37 -16.63
CA LYS A 129 4.75 -9.75 -16.59
C LYS A 129 3.30 -9.80 -16.10
N TYR A 130 2.38 -9.94 -17.04
CA TYR A 130 0.95 -10.02 -16.77
C TYR A 130 0.32 -11.07 -17.69
N HIS A 131 -0.88 -11.53 -17.34
CA HIS A 131 -1.65 -12.37 -18.26
C HIS A 131 -1.97 -11.58 -19.53
N LYS A 132 -1.23 -11.87 -20.61
CA LYS A 132 -1.48 -11.35 -21.97
C LYS A 132 -2.83 -11.73 -22.55
N HIS A 133 -3.70 -12.42 -21.82
CA HIS A 133 -5.05 -12.80 -22.28
C HIS A 133 -5.89 -11.60 -22.76
N ILE A 134 -5.73 -10.42 -22.14
CA ILE A 134 -6.42 -9.19 -22.56
C ILE A 134 -5.79 -8.59 -23.84
N GLU A 135 -4.49 -8.77 -24.05
CA GLU A 135 -3.82 -8.34 -25.28
C GLU A 135 -4.11 -9.30 -26.44
N LEU A 136 -4.15 -10.61 -26.17
CA LEU A 136 -4.50 -11.63 -27.15
C LEU A 136 -5.94 -11.46 -27.65
N SER A 137 -6.88 -11.06 -26.79
CA SER A 137 -8.27 -10.81 -27.22
C SER A 137 -8.42 -9.59 -28.13
N SER A 138 -7.46 -8.65 -28.10
CA SER A 138 -7.43 -7.47 -28.97
C SER A 138 -6.59 -7.66 -30.24
N MET A 139 -5.89 -8.79 -30.36
CA MET A 139 -5.11 -9.13 -31.56
C MET A 139 -6.00 -9.61 -32.71
N LYS A 140 -5.61 -9.27 -33.96
CA LYS A 140 -6.25 -9.80 -35.16
C LYS A 140 -6.03 -11.32 -35.26
N HIS A 141 -7.06 -12.04 -35.72
CA HIS A 141 -7.03 -13.50 -35.89
C HIS A 141 -5.83 -14.01 -36.71
N THR A 142 -5.37 -13.25 -37.70
CA THR A 142 -4.18 -13.59 -38.51
C THR A 142 -2.89 -13.65 -37.68
N SER A 143 -2.76 -12.77 -36.69
CA SER A 143 -1.59 -12.70 -35.80
C SER A 143 -1.63 -13.80 -34.74
N LEU A 144 -2.83 -14.20 -34.29
CA LEU A 144 -3.03 -15.26 -33.31
C LEU A 144 -2.63 -16.65 -33.83
N LYS A 145 -2.80 -16.91 -35.12
CA LYS A 145 -2.47 -18.22 -35.73
C LYS A 145 -0.98 -18.58 -35.62
N THR A 146 -0.11 -17.59 -35.50
CA THR A 146 1.36 -17.79 -35.46
C THR A 146 1.88 -17.95 -34.03
N ILE A 147 1.07 -17.60 -33.02
CA ILE A 147 1.46 -17.67 -31.61
C ILE A 147 1.27 -19.11 -31.11
N LYS A 148 2.36 -19.81 -30.81
CA LYS A 148 2.30 -21.14 -30.19
C LYS A 148 1.77 -21.03 -28.76
N ASN A 149 0.90 -21.96 -28.34
CA ASN A 149 0.31 -22.01 -26.98
C ASN A 149 1.36 -21.92 -25.87
N ARG A 150 2.55 -22.50 -26.07
CA ARG A 150 3.69 -22.32 -25.16
C ARG A 150 4.03 -20.85 -24.96
N ASN A 151 4.15 -20.03 -26.00
CA ASN A 151 4.55 -18.62 -25.86
C ASN A 151 3.49 -17.74 -25.16
N ILE A 152 2.23 -18.19 -25.10
CA ILE A 152 1.15 -17.53 -24.35
C ILE A 152 1.34 -17.71 -22.83
N TYR A 153 2.01 -18.80 -22.44
CA TYR A 153 2.16 -19.26 -21.07
C TYR A 153 3.62 -19.42 -20.58
N ASP A 154 4.62 -19.46 -21.47
CA ASP A 154 6.03 -19.81 -21.19
C ASP A 154 6.89 -18.58 -20.88
N GLU A 155 6.36 -17.36 -20.99
CA GLU A 155 6.99 -16.19 -20.34
C GLU A 155 6.95 -16.28 -18.80
N ARG A 156 6.39 -17.37 -18.26
CA ARG A 156 6.46 -17.76 -16.83
C ARG A 156 7.81 -18.36 -16.40
N ARG A 157 8.74 -18.60 -17.33
CA ARG A 157 9.99 -19.33 -17.05
C ARG A 157 11.25 -18.48 -17.21
#